data_AF-A0A947TU53-F1
#
_entry.id   AF-A0A947TU53-F1
#
_cell.length_a   1.000
_cell.length_b   1.000
_cell.length_c   1.000
_cell.angle_alpha   90.00
_cell.angle_beta   90.00
_cell.angle_gamma   90.00
#
_symmetry.space_group_name_H-M   'P 1'
#
loop_
_entity.id
_entity.type
_entity.pdbx_description
1 polymer ?
#
loop_
_entity_poly.entity_id
_entity_poly.type
_entity_poly.pdbx_seq_one_letter_code
_entity_poly.pdbx_strand_id
1 'polypeptide(L)'
;MSYLALLIAVVCETFLPDGLFTRARNWVDRFNRELEINLEALGAPGYAHLQWLAPMLIWVLGVYFLYQVLWVMSPVASGFLSVLLMLYGLRFRHFAVVFTNAQLFLNQGDFFRARELLLVWMKEYDGTEPVIHRPGELVFHAIYHGTERALRQYFSLFFWFLLVPGPMGLVVYLMAHWSVIRERDVWQAQAFMHERPSMQEAWESNWLKAAFSPRFVLFAMEWLPARLLALTVGLVSQLDDSALAWRAAKSHSRFSNRAPLTAVFFTAVGLVGGAAFDPSSQAATDGQLLSEETQVQALQQFRQLVFKCAVVWLVVALVFALLGWLPGSVL
;
A
#
# COMPACT_ATOMS: atom_id res chain seq x y z
N MET A 1 -2.25 -9.08 23.43
CA MET A 1 -1.84 -10.04 22.37
C MET A 1 -1.59 -9.43 20.99
N SER A 2 -2.41 -8.48 20.50
CA SER A 2 -2.27 -7.88 19.16
C SER A 2 -0.91 -7.21 18.93
N TYR A 3 -0.46 -6.33 19.82
CA TYR A 3 0.86 -5.69 19.69
C TYR A 3 2.02 -6.70 19.61
N LEU A 4 2.01 -7.73 20.46
CA LEU A 4 3.04 -8.79 20.43
C LEU A 4 3.01 -9.54 19.09
N ALA A 5 1.82 -9.88 18.58
CA ALA A 5 1.71 -10.52 17.27
C ALA A 5 2.26 -9.63 16.13
N LEU A 6 2.01 -8.32 16.19
CA LEU A 6 2.58 -7.37 15.23
C LEU A 6 4.11 -7.32 15.32
N LEU A 7 4.67 -7.20 16.53
CA LEU A 7 6.11 -7.16 16.73
C LEU A 7 6.78 -8.47 16.28
N ILE A 8 6.20 -9.62 16.65
CA ILE A 8 6.68 -10.93 16.21
C ILE A 8 6.62 -11.04 14.68
N ALA A 9 5.53 -10.60 14.05
CA ALA A 9 5.41 -10.64 12.59
C ALA A 9 6.49 -9.79 11.91
N VAL A 10 6.72 -8.55 12.36
CA VAL A 10 7.76 -7.67 11.80
C VAL A 10 9.15 -8.27 11.97
N VAL A 11 9.45 -8.85 13.13
CA VAL A 11 10.75 -9.50 13.37
C VAL A 11 10.90 -10.76 12.52
N CYS A 12 9.90 -11.64 12.51
CA CYS A 12 9.93 -12.88 11.73
C CYS A 12 10.06 -12.63 10.23
N GLU A 13 9.42 -11.58 9.72
CA GLU A 13 9.51 -11.22 8.30
C GLU A 13 10.96 -10.99 7.84
N THR A 14 11.83 -10.48 8.71
CA THR A 14 13.24 -10.24 8.36
C THR A 14 14.01 -11.53 8.08
N PHE A 15 13.58 -12.67 8.64
CA PHE A 15 14.24 -13.97 8.52
C PHE A 15 13.62 -14.88 7.47
N LEU A 16 12.40 -14.60 7.03
CA LEU A 16 11.68 -15.46 6.10
C LEU A 16 12.16 -15.25 4.65
N PRO A 17 12.32 -16.33 3.85
CA PRO A 17 12.64 -16.21 2.44
C PRO A 17 11.53 -15.50 1.66
N ASP A 18 11.94 -14.72 0.66
CA ASP A 18 10.99 -14.05 -0.22
C ASP A 18 10.13 -15.08 -0.96
N GLY A 19 8.83 -14.85 -0.97
CA GLY A 19 7.91 -15.59 -1.81
C GLY A 19 7.25 -16.82 -1.18
N LEU A 20 7.42 -17.08 0.12
CA LEU A 20 6.71 -18.17 0.83
C LEU A 20 5.20 -18.17 0.57
N PHE A 21 4.60 -16.98 0.60
CA PHE A 21 3.17 -16.80 0.42
C PHE A 21 2.73 -16.55 -1.03
N THR A 22 3.63 -16.66 -2.03
CA THR A 22 3.28 -16.44 -3.45
C THR A 22 2.27 -17.45 -3.94
N ARG A 23 2.48 -18.74 -3.64
CA ARG A 23 1.54 -19.82 -4.00
C ARG A 23 0.18 -19.63 -3.34
N ALA A 24 0.18 -19.25 -2.07
CA ALA A 24 -1.06 -18.98 -1.32
C ALA A 24 -1.81 -17.79 -1.93
N ARG A 25 -1.13 -16.66 -2.20
CA ARG A 25 -1.70 -15.49 -2.89
C ARG A 25 -2.32 -15.86 -4.23
N ASN A 26 -1.56 -16.54 -5.09
CA ASN A 26 -2.04 -16.96 -6.40
C ASN A 26 -3.23 -17.93 -6.31
N TRP A 27 -3.30 -18.75 -5.26
CA TRP A 27 -4.45 -19.64 -5.03
C TRP A 27 -5.68 -18.85 -4.56
N VAL A 28 -5.54 -17.93 -3.61
CA VAL A 28 -6.65 -17.07 -3.16
C VAL A 28 -7.17 -16.20 -4.31
N ASP A 29 -6.28 -15.65 -5.14
CA ASP A 29 -6.66 -14.87 -6.31
C ASP A 29 -7.42 -15.71 -7.34
N ARG A 30 -7.00 -16.97 -7.57
CA ARG A 30 -7.74 -17.90 -8.43
C ARG A 30 -9.12 -18.23 -7.87
N PHE A 31 -9.18 -18.59 -6.60
CA PHE A 31 -10.45 -18.90 -5.92
C PHE A 31 -11.44 -17.73 -6.01
N ASN A 32 -10.97 -16.51 -5.73
CA ASN A 32 -11.80 -15.31 -5.82
C ASN A 32 -12.27 -15.03 -7.25
N ARG A 33 -11.41 -15.21 -8.26
CA ARG A 33 -11.78 -15.07 -9.68
C ARG A 33 -12.83 -16.08 -10.10
N GLU A 34 -12.66 -17.36 -9.72
CA GLU A 34 -13.63 -18.41 -10.03
C GLU A 34 -14.99 -18.12 -9.39
N LEU A 35 -15.00 -17.66 -8.12
CA LEU A 35 -16.23 -17.24 -7.46
C LEU A 35 -16.94 -16.11 -8.21
N GLU A 36 -16.21 -15.08 -8.64
CA GLU A 36 -16.80 -13.97 -9.36
C GLU A 36 -17.37 -14.38 -10.72
N ILE A 37 -16.64 -15.18 -11.50
CA ILE A 37 -17.13 -15.69 -12.79
C ILE A 37 -18.41 -16.51 -12.58
N ASN A 38 -18.46 -17.34 -11.54
CA ASN A 38 -19.67 -18.11 -11.21
C ASN A 38 -20.82 -17.20 -10.79
N LEU A 39 -20.56 -16.14 -10.00
CA LEU A 39 -21.56 -15.17 -9.58
C LEU A 39 -22.05 -14.27 -10.74
N GLU A 40 -21.19 -13.98 -11.71
CA GLU A 40 -21.55 -13.31 -12.96
C GLU A 40 -22.50 -14.18 -13.79
N ALA A 41 -22.21 -15.49 -13.90
CA ALA A 41 -23.07 -16.44 -14.59
C ALA A 41 -24.45 -16.61 -13.93
N LEU A 42 -24.53 -16.48 -12.60
CA LEU A 42 -25.76 -16.57 -11.81
C LEU A 42 -26.55 -15.25 -11.71
N GLY A 43 -25.92 -14.11 -11.97
CA GLY A 43 -26.40 -12.78 -11.60
C GLY A 43 -27.12 -12.02 -12.71
N ALA A 44 -28.16 -11.27 -12.32
CA ALA A 44 -28.76 -10.23 -13.17
C ALA A 44 -27.80 -9.02 -13.33
N PRO A 45 -27.78 -8.34 -14.50
CA PRO A 45 -26.80 -7.29 -14.82
C PRO A 45 -26.80 -6.07 -13.87
N GLY A 46 -27.82 -5.93 -13.02
CA GLY A 46 -27.93 -4.84 -12.04
C GLY A 46 -26.91 -4.91 -10.88
N TYR A 47 -26.49 -6.10 -10.45
CA TYR A 47 -25.68 -6.28 -9.22
C TYR A 47 -24.20 -6.56 -9.48
N ALA A 48 -23.73 -6.47 -10.73
CA ALA A 48 -22.34 -6.76 -11.08
C ALA A 48 -21.32 -5.97 -10.24
N HIS A 49 -21.62 -4.70 -9.95
CA HIS A 49 -20.78 -3.81 -9.14
C HIS A 49 -20.61 -4.24 -7.66
N LEU A 50 -21.44 -5.16 -7.14
CA LEU A 50 -21.36 -5.64 -5.75
C LEU A 50 -20.73 -7.05 -5.64
N GLN A 51 -20.42 -7.71 -6.76
CA GLN A 51 -19.92 -9.09 -6.76
C GLN A 51 -18.62 -9.26 -5.98
N TRP A 52 -17.77 -8.23 -5.95
CA TRP A 52 -16.51 -8.23 -5.20
C TRP A 52 -16.71 -8.34 -3.66
N LEU A 53 -17.89 -7.98 -3.15
CA LEU A 53 -18.20 -8.10 -1.72
C LEU A 53 -18.39 -9.56 -1.29
N ALA A 54 -18.82 -10.45 -2.20
CA ALA A 54 -19.05 -11.86 -1.88
C ALA A 54 -17.76 -12.59 -1.46
N PRO A 55 -16.66 -12.60 -2.25
CA PRO A 55 -15.41 -13.23 -1.82
C PRO A 55 -14.84 -12.54 -0.57
N MET A 56 -14.95 -11.22 -0.46
CA MET A 56 -14.54 -10.48 0.73
C MET A 56 -15.28 -10.99 1.98
N LEU A 57 -16.60 -11.12 1.92
CA LEU A 57 -17.43 -11.57 3.04
C LEU A 57 -17.15 -13.03 3.41
N ILE A 58 -16.93 -13.90 2.42
CA ILE A 58 -16.54 -15.31 2.65
C ILE A 58 -15.23 -15.38 3.43
N TRP A 59 -14.20 -14.64 3.01
CA TRP A 59 -12.90 -14.65 3.68
C TRP A 59 -12.95 -14.04 5.08
N VAL A 60 -13.64 -12.90 5.23
CA VAL A 60 -13.81 -12.25 6.53
C VAL A 60 -14.53 -13.19 7.49
N LEU A 61 -15.68 -13.77 7.11
CA LEU A 61 -16.40 -14.70 7.98
C LEU A 61 -15.61 -15.98 8.26
N GLY A 62 -14.93 -16.54 7.26
CA GLY A 62 -14.11 -17.73 7.42
C GLY A 62 -12.96 -17.55 8.40
N VAL A 63 -12.22 -16.44 8.28
CA VAL A 63 -11.14 -16.11 9.22
C VAL A 63 -11.68 -15.75 10.60
N TYR A 64 -12.80 -15.04 10.68
CA TYR A 64 -13.47 -14.73 11.94
C TYR A 64 -13.83 -16.01 12.70
N PHE A 65 -14.50 -16.94 12.02
CA PHE A 65 -14.91 -18.21 12.61
C PHE A 65 -13.70 -19.02 13.07
N LEU A 66 -12.67 -19.15 12.22
CA LEU A 66 -11.43 -19.83 12.58
C LEU A 66 -10.74 -19.19 13.79
N TYR A 67 -10.69 -17.86 13.83
CA TYR A 67 -10.11 -17.12 14.96
C TYR A 67 -10.88 -17.39 16.25
N GLN A 68 -12.22 -17.39 16.22
CA GLN A 68 -13.04 -17.67 17.41
C GLN A 68 -12.88 -19.11 17.92
N VAL A 69 -12.85 -20.09 17.01
CA VAL A 69 -12.57 -21.49 17.37
C VAL A 69 -11.20 -21.62 18.04
N LEU A 70 -10.18 -21.02 17.43
CA LEU A 70 -8.83 -21.02 17.99
C LEU A 70 -8.76 -20.31 19.34
N TRP A 71 -9.47 -19.20 19.50
CA TRP A 71 -9.53 -18.46 20.76
C TRP A 71 -10.10 -19.30 21.91
N VAL A 72 -11.16 -20.06 21.63
CA VAL A 72 -11.79 -20.97 22.60
C VAL A 72 -10.86 -22.13 22.96
N MET A 73 -10.09 -22.65 21.99
CA MET A 73 -9.13 -23.74 22.24
C MET A 73 -7.88 -23.25 22.99
N SER A 74 -7.27 -22.16 22.54
CA SER A 74 -6.08 -21.55 23.13
C SER A 74 -5.87 -20.12 22.59
N PRO A 75 -5.82 -19.10 23.47
CA PRO A 75 -5.52 -17.73 23.06
C PRO A 75 -4.17 -17.59 22.30
N VAL A 76 -3.22 -18.48 22.60
CA VAL A 76 -1.92 -18.52 21.92
C VAL A 76 -2.09 -18.96 20.45
N ALA A 77 -2.94 -19.93 20.18
CA ALA A 77 -3.20 -20.43 18.82
C ALA A 77 -3.85 -19.34 17.94
N SER A 78 -4.78 -18.55 18.49
CA SER A 78 -5.33 -17.37 17.81
C SER A 78 -4.29 -16.26 17.59
N GLY A 79 -3.32 -16.13 18.51
CA GLY A 79 -2.16 -15.25 18.34
C GLY A 79 -1.28 -15.68 17.16
N PHE A 80 -1.01 -16.97 17.01
CA PHE A 80 -0.28 -17.53 15.86
C PHE A 80 -1.00 -17.26 14.54
N LEU A 81 -2.32 -17.45 14.46
CA LEU A 81 -3.09 -17.11 13.27
C LEU A 81 -2.93 -15.63 12.91
N SER A 82 -2.96 -14.75 13.92
CA SER A 82 -2.80 -13.30 13.73
C SER A 82 -1.41 -12.94 13.18
N VAL A 83 -0.35 -13.56 13.72
CA VAL A 83 1.02 -13.42 13.21
C VAL A 83 1.11 -13.92 11.77
N LEU A 84 0.54 -15.09 11.48
CA LEU A 84 0.58 -15.69 10.15
C LEU A 84 -0.13 -14.82 9.10
N LEU A 85 -1.30 -14.27 9.42
CA LEU A 85 -2.03 -13.37 8.53
C LEU A 85 -1.28 -12.06 8.31
N MET A 86 -0.65 -11.51 9.36
CA MET A 86 0.19 -10.32 9.23
C MET A 86 1.39 -10.59 8.32
N LEU A 87 2.12 -11.69 8.55
CA LEU A 87 3.24 -12.12 7.70
C LEU A 87 2.84 -12.34 6.25
N TYR A 88 1.61 -12.80 6.03
CA TYR A 88 1.07 -13.01 4.70
C TYR A 88 0.83 -11.67 3.96
N GLY A 89 0.46 -10.60 4.66
CA GLY A 89 0.28 -9.27 4.09
C GLY A 89 1.57 -8.44 3.96
N LEU A 90 2.53 -8.62 4.87
CA LEU A 90 3.76 -7.84 4.92
C LEU A 90 4.75 -8.22 3.79
N ARG A 91 5.43 -7.20 3.23
CA ARG A 91 6.47 -7.35 2.19
C ARG A 91 7.64 -6.36 2.35
N PHE A 92 8.05 -6.10 3.59
CA PHE A 92 9.09 -5.16 4.02
C PHE A 92 10.48 -5.54 3.55
N ARG A 93 10.85 -6.83 3.69
CA ARG A 93 12.17 -7.33 3.29
C ARG A 93 12.42 -7.10 1.80
N HIS A 94 11.45 -7.49 0.96
CA HIS A 94 11.53 -7.34 -0.48
C HIS A 94 11.70 -5.87 -0.90
N PHE A 95 10.93 -4.96 -0.30
CA PHE A 95 11.09 -3.52 -0.49
C PHE A 95 12.50 -3.04 -0.11
N ALA A 96 12.98 -3.41 1.07
CA ALA A 96 14.30 -3.01 1.54
C ALA A 96 15.41 -3.48 0.60
N VAL A 97 15.36 -4.74 0.15
CA VAL A 97 16.35 -5.32 -0.78
C VAL A 97 16.35 -4.59 -2.11
N VAL A 98 15.16 -4.33 -2.69
CA VAL A 98 15.06 -3.65 -3.99
C VAL A 98 15.64 -2.24 -3.92
N PHE A 99 15.27 -1.44 -2.91
CA PHE A 99 15.81 -0.08 -2.77
C PHE A 99 17.31 -0.07 -2.46
N THR A 100 17.80 -1.05 -1.69
CA THR A 100 19.23 -1.18 -1.39
C THR A 100 20.04 -1.50 -2.65
N ASN A 101 19.56 -2.46 -3.46
CA ASN A 101 20.23 -2.86 -4.69
C ASN A 101 20.15 -1.77 -5.76
N ALA A 102 19.01 -1.11 -5.91
CA ALA A 102 18.85 0.03 -6.81
C ALA A 102 19.83 1.16 -6.45
N GLN A 103 19.96 1.47 -5.16
CA GLN A 103 20.93 2.45 -4.68
C GLN A 103 22.37 2.06 -5.02
N LEU A 104 22.72 0.79 -4.85
CA LEU A 104 24.05 0.26 -5.16
C LEU A 104 24.37 0.36 -6.65
N PHE A 105 23.43 -0.01 -7.53
CA PHE A 105 23.62 0.10 -8.98
C PHE A 105 23.77 1.55 -9.44
N LEU A 106 22.95 2.46 -8.92
CA LEU A 106 23.06 3.89 -9.25
C LEU A 106 24.40 4.48 -8.78
N ASN A 107 24.87 4.12 -7.59
CA ASN A 107 26.19 4.53 -7.08
C ASN A 107 27.36 4.02 -7.94
N GLN A 108 27.18 2.90 -8.63
CA GLN A 108 28.18 2.32 -9.53
C GLN A 108 28.12 2.90 -10.96
N GLY A 109 27.17 3.80 -11.23
CA GLY A 109 26.90 4.32 -12.57
C GLY A 109 26.15 3.33 -13.49
N ASP A 110 25.65 2.21 -12.97
CA ASP A 110 24.92 1.21 -13.75
C ASP A 110 23.41 1.50 -13.76
N PHE A 111 23.05 2.53 -14.54
CA PHE A 111 21.65 2.96 -14.69
C PHE A 111 20.76 1.85 -15.27
N PHE A 112 21.26 1.06 -16.23
CA PHE A 112 20.44 0.06 -16.91
C PHE A 112 19.98 -1.04 -15.96
N ARG A 113 20.87 -1.55 -15.09
CA ARG A 113 20.49 -2.55 -14.08
C ARG A 113 19.56 -1.97 -13.02
N ALA A 114 19.80 -0.73 -12.57
CA ALA A 114 18.90 -0.07 -11.63
C ALA A 114 17.48 0.09 -12.21
N ARG A 115 17.41 0.50 -13.49
CA ARG A 115 16.17 0.68 -14.23
C ARG A 115 15.43 -0.64 -14.39
N GLU A 116 16.11 -1.70 -14.83
CA GLU A 116 15.50 -3.02 -14.99
C GLU A 116 14.94 -3.54 -13.66
N LEU A 117 15.72 -3.48 -12.58
CA LEU A 117 15.31 -3.91 -11.25
C LEU A 117 14.04 -3.19 -10.79
N LEU A 118 14.02 -1.86 -10.89
CA LEU A 118 12.88 -1.05 -10.43
C LEU A 118 11.67 -1.19 -11.36
N LEU A 119 11.85 -1.34 -12.67
CA LEU A 119 10.76 -1.60 -13.61
C LEU A 119 10.09 -2.95 -13.35
N VAL A 120 10.88 -4.02 -13.16
CA VAL A 120 10.34 -5.35 -12.79
C VAL A 120 9.58 -5.25 -11.48
N TRP A 121 10.17 -4.58 -10.49
CA TRP A 121 9.52 -4.36 -9.20
C TRP A 121 8.22 -3.55 -9.33
N MET A 122 8.18 -2.46 -10.10
CA MET A 122 6.99 -1.64 -10.36
C MET A 122 5.89 -2.45 -11.07
N LYS A 123 6.26 -3.17 -12.13
CA LYS A 123 5.37 -4.03 -12.91
C LYS A 123 4.68 -5.09 -12.05
N GLU A 124 5.42 -5.76 -11.15
CA GLU A 124 4.89 -6.84 -10.33
C GLU A 124 3.69 -6.40 -9.45
N TYR A 125 3.62 -5.13 -9.06
CA TYR A 125 2.55 -4.67 -8.16
C TYR A 125 1.56 -3.72 -8.81
N ASP A 126 2.02 -2.70 -9.53
CA ASP A 126 1.13 -1.68 -10.07
C ASP A 126 0.71 -1.97 -11.52
N GLY A 127 1.33 -2.97 -12.17
CA GLY A 127 1.07 -3.29 -13.58
C GLY A 127 1.47 -2.14 -14.52
N THR A 128 2.22 -1.16 -14.00
CA THR A 128 2.69 0.01 -14.71
C THR A 128 4.10 -0.24 -15.24
N GLU A 129 4.30 0.02 -16.52
CA GLU A 129 5.61 0.06 -17.16
C GLU A 129 5.86 1.48 -17.70
N PRO A 130 6.24 2.43 -16.83
CA PRO A 130 6.59 3.76 -17.31
C PRO A 130 7.81 3.67 -18.23
N VAL A 131 7.76 4.39 -19.35
CA VAL A 131 8.90 4.52 -20.24
C VAL A 131 9.88 5.52 -19.60
N ILE A 132 10.93 4.99 -18.97
CA ILE A 132 11.93 5.78 -18.26
C ILE A 132 13.18 5.91 -19.12
N HIS A 133 13.66 7.14 -19.32
CA HIS A 133 14.88 7.44 -20.08
C HIS A 133 15.98 8.01 -19.20
N ARG A 134 15.64 8.66 -18.08
CA ARG A 134 16.61 9.37 -17.22
C ARG A 134 16.70 8.76 -15.80
N PRO A 135 17.88 8.84 -15.15
CA PRO A 135 18.03 8.51 -13.73
C PRO A 135 17.10 9.27 -12.78
N GLY A 136 16.84 10.56 -13.04
CA GLY A 136 15.93 11.38 -12.23
C GLY A 136 14.48 10.91 -12.28
N GLU A 137 13.98 10.56 -13.48
CA GLU A 137 12.68 9.92 -13.68
C GLU A 137 12.56 8.61 -12.92
N LEU A 138 13.63 7.80 -12.95
CA LEU A 138 13.68 6.53 -12.25
C LEU A 138 13.49 6.69 -10.74
N VAL A 139 14.21 7.63 -10.13
CA VAL A 139 14.10 7.91 -8.68
C VAL A 139 12.75 8.50 -8.33
N PHE A 140 12.23 9.41 -9.15
CA PHE A 140 10.88 9.96 -8.99
C PHE A 140 9.83 8.84 -8.95
N HIS A 141 9.82 7.96 -9.97
CA HIS A 141 8.89 6.83 -10.03
C HIS A 141 9.12 5.85 -8.88
N ALA A 142 10.37 5.55 -8.51
CA ALA A 142 10.68 4.68 -7.38
C ALA A 142 10.08 5.20 -6.08
N ILE A 143 10.20 6.49 -5.78
CA ILE A 143 9.62 7.10 -4.56
C ILE A 143 8.10 7.25 -4.69
N TYR A 144 7.58 7.59 -5.86
CA TYR A 144 6.14 7.70 -6.11
C TYR A 144 5.39 6.37 -5.89
N HIS A 145 5.92 5.27 -6.44
CA HIS A 145 5.39 3.93 -6.23
C HIS A 145 5.79 3.35 -4.86
N GLY A 146 6.99 3.70 -4.37
CA GLY A 146 7.46 3.31 -3.05
C GLY A 146 6.60 3.86 -1.92
N THR A 147 6.13 5.11 -2.04
CA THR A 147 5.26 5.75 -1.04
C THR A 147 3.90 5.05 -0.96
N GLU A 148 3.31 4.74 -2.13
CA GLU A 148 2.07 3.98 -2.17
C GLU A 148 2.26 2.60 -1.53
N ARG A 149 3.35 1.90 -1.83
CA ARG A 149 3.62 0.61 -1.21
C ARG A 149 3.85 0.71 0.28
N ALA A 150 4.60 1.72 0.73
CA ALA A 150 4.83 1.92 2.15
C ALA A 150 3.50 2.07 2.89
N LEU A 151 2.62 2.94 2.38
CA LEU A 151 1.27 3.10 2.91
C LEU A 151 0.51 1.78 2.90
N ARG A 152 0.42 1.12 1.74
CA ARG A 152 -0.49 -0.01 1.57
C ARG A 152 -0.02 -1.31 2.23
N GLN A 153 1.28 -1.57 2.23
CA GLN A 153 1.87 -2.85 2.64
C GLN A 153 2.40 -2.84 4.07
N TYR A 154 2.51 -1.67 4.71
CA TYR A 154 2.95 -1.58 6.11
C TYR A 154 1.95 -0.80 6.94
N PHE A 155 1.80 0.49 6.65
CA PHE A 155 1.12 1.40 7.57
C PHE A 155 -0.39 1.15 7.65
N SER A 156 -1.05 0.87 6.52
CA SER A 156 -2.47 0.50 6.52
C SER A 156 -2.70 -0.87 7.18
N LEU A 157 -1.80 -1.84 6.98
CA LEU A 157 -1.89 -3.15 7.64
C LEU A 157 -1.76 -3.00 9.16
N PHE A 158 -0.75 -2.26 9.63
CA PHE A 158 -0.56 -1.96 11.04
C PHE A 158 -1.77 -1.24 11.62
N PHE A 159 -2.26 -0.21 10.92
CA PHE A 159 -3.41 0.57 11.36
C PHE A 159 -4.65 -0.30 11.58
N TRP A 160 -5.07 -1.04 10.55
CA TRP A 160 -6.31 -1.82 10.60
C TRP A 160 -6.20 -3.05 11.50
N PHE A 161 -5.01 -3.62 11.65
CA PHE A 161 -4.76 -4.71 12.60
C PHE A 161 -4.78 -4.25 14.06
N LEU A 162 -4.36 -3.01 14.35
CA LEU A 162 -4.39 -2.45 15.71
C LEU A 162 -5.76 -1.89 16.07
N LEU A 163 -6.48 -1.31 15.11
CA LEU A 163 -7.77 -0.67 15.35
C LEU A 163 -8.91 -1.67 15.57
N VAL A 164 -8.96 -2.74 14.76
CA VAL A 164 -10.04 -3.73 14.82
C VAL A 164 -9.57 -4.93 15.65
N PRO A 165 -10.39 -5.47 16.58
CA PRO A 165 -10.02 -6.63 17.37
C PRO A 165 -9.64 -7.84 16.49
N GLY A 166 -8.49 -8.45 16.82
CA GLY A 166 -7.98 -9.64 16.15
C GLY A 166 -7.47 -9.36 14.71
N PRO A 167 -7.35 -10.40 13.87
CA PRO A 167 -6.86 -10.24 12.50
C PRO A 167 -7.91 -9.68 11.52
N MET A 168 -9.10 -9.30 12.00
CA MET A 168 -10.25 -8.99 11.18
C MET A 168 -10.03 -7.74 10.31
N GLY A 169 -9.53 -6.66 10.90
CA GLY A 169 -9.26 -5.42 10.15
C GLY A 169 -8.20 -5.63 9.07
N LEU A 170 -7.21 -6.46 9.34
CA LEU A 170 -6.18 -6.84 8.37
C LEU A 170 -6.79 -7.59 7.17
N VAL A 171 -7.65 -8.59 7.42
CA VAL A 171 -8.30 -9.36 6.35
C VAL A 171 -9.21 -8.48 5.52
N VAL A 172 -10.04 -7.65 6.15
CA VAL A 172 -10.92 -6.68 5.46
C VAL A 172 -10.09 -5.80 4.52
N TYR A 173 -8.97 -5.26 5.00
CA TYR A 173 -8.09 -4.43 4.21
C TYR A 173 -7.43 -5.19 3.05
N LEU A 174 -6.90 -6.40 3.30
CA LEU A 174 -6.28 -7.23 2.26
C LEU A 174 -7.27 -7.59 1.15
N MET A 175 -8.51 -7.95 1.51
CA MET A 175 -9.55 -8.27 0.54
C MET A 175 -9.93 -7.05 -0.29
N ALA A 176 -10.13 -5.88 0.33
CA ALA A 176 -10.39 -4.64 -0.40
C ALA A 176 -9.24 -4.29 -1.35
N HIS A 177 -8.00 -4.44 -0.91
CA HIS A 177 -6.81 -4.21 -1.73
C HIS A 177 -6.75 -5.14 -2.95
N TRP A 178 -6.95 -6.44 -2.77
CA TRP A 178 -6.94 -7.39 -3.89
C TRP A 178 -8.11 -7.23 -4.83
N SER A 179 -9.29 -6.83 -4.33
CA SER A 179 -10.41 -6.50 -5.19
C SER A 179 -10.08 -5.34 -6.13
N VAL A 180 -9.33 -4.34 -5.68
CA VAL A 180 -8.85 -3.25 -6.54
C VAL A 180 -7.83 -3.72 -7.58
N ILE A 181 -6.91 -4.61 -7.20
CA ILE A 181 -5.93 -5.20 -8.13
C ILE A 181 -6.66 -6.00 -9.22
N ARG A 182 -7.61 -6.84 -8.82
CA ARG A 182 -8.40 -7.65 -9.75
C ARG A 182 -9.25 -6.79 -10.69
N GLU A 183 -9.93 -5.78 -10.16
CA GLU A 183 -10.69 -4.82 -10.98
C GLU A 183 -9.78 -4.13 -12.00
N ARG A 184 -8.54 -3.79 -11.63
CA ARG A 184 -7.53 -3.27 -12.57
C ARG A 184 -7.19 -4.29 -13.64
N ASP A 185 -6.89 -5.54 -13.26
CA ASP A 185 -6.44 -6.56 -14.21
C ASP A 185 -7.54 -6.93 -15.21
N VAL A 186 -8.80 -7.00 -14.75
CA VAL A 186 -9.98 -7.16 -15.62
C VAL A 186 -10.11 -5.98 -16.57
N TRP A 187 -9.95 -4.75 -16.06
CA TRP A 187 -9.97 -3.57 -16.92
C TRP A 187 -8.84 -3.61 -17.94
N GLN A 188 -7.61 -3.94 -17.55
CA GLN A 188 -6.47 -4.06 -18.46
C GLN A 188 -6.69 -5.14 -19.53
N ALA A 189 -7.32 -6.26 -19.19
CA ALA A 189 -7.65 -7.31 -20.16
C ALA A 189 -8.76 -6.90 -21.14
N GLN A 190 -9.70 -6.05 -20.71
CA GLN A 190 -10.83 -5.56 -21.52
C GLN A 190 -10.50 -4.28 -22.30
N ALA A 191 -9.52 -3.48 -21.85
CA ALA A 191 -9.23 -2.12 -22.31
C ALA A 191 -8.46 -2.03 -23.64
N PHE A 192 -8.83 -2.83 -24.63
CA PHE A 192 -8.36 -2.60 -26.00
C PHE A 192 -8.91 -1.30 -26.62
N MET A 193 -9.84 -0.57 -25.97
CA MET A 193 -10.55 0.58 -26.58
C MET A 193 -10.80 1.83 -25.69
N HIS A 194 -10.66 1.81 -24.35
CA HIS A 194 -10.97 2.99 -23.50
C HIS A 194 -10.06 3.13 -22.27
N GLU A 195 -9.69 4.38 -21.94
CA GLU A 195 -9.00 4.73 -20.69
C GLU A 195 -9.89 4.40 -19.47
N ARG A 196 -9.25 3.96 -18.37
CA ARG A 196 -9.97 3.64 -17.14
C ARG A 196 -10.56 4.93 -16.54
N PRO A 197 -11.87 5.01 -16.28
CA PRO A 197 -12.47 6.22 -15.76
C PRO A 197 -11.82 6.61 -14.43
N SER A 198 -11.61 7.92 -14.28
CA SER A 198 -11.11 8.49 -13.04
C SER A 198 -12.14 8.30 -11.91
N MET A 199 -11.69 8.34 -10.67
CA MET A 199 -12.60 8.21 -9.52
C MET A 199 -13.63 9.35 -9.48
N GLN A 200 -13.27 10.52 -10.02
CA GLN A 200 -14.16 11.66 -10.19
C GLN A 200 -15.26 11.37 -11.22
N GLU A 201 -14.89 10.90 -12.42
CA GLU A 201 -15.87 10.53 -13.47
C GLU A 201 -16.81 9.41 -13.03
N ALA A 202 -16.29 8.41 -12.32
CA ALA A 202 -17.10 7.33 -11.76
C ALA A 202 -18.12 7.88 -10.74
N TRP A 203 -17.70 8.85 -9.90
CA TRP A 203 -18.57 9.49 -8.93
C TRP A 203 -19.66 10.35 -9.58
N GLU A 204 -19.31 11.12 -10.62
CA GLU A 204 -20.25 11.99 -11.35
C GLU A 204 -21.27 11.20 -12.15
N SER A 205 -20.87 10.07 -12.75
CA SER A 205 -21.78 9.23 -13.53
C SER A 205 -22.80 8.48 -12.65
N ASN A 206 -22.35 7.87 -11.54
CA ASN A 206 -23.24 7.24 -10.59
C ASN A 206 -22.60 7.09 -9.20
N TRP A 207 -22.90 8.04 -8.31
CA TRP A 207 -22.32 8.08 -6.97
C TRP A 207 -22.57 6.81 -6.14
N LEU A 208 -23.73 6.14 -6.28
CA LEU A 208 -24.03 4.91 -5.55
C LEU A 208 -23.08 3.78 -5.96
N LYS A 209 -22.91 3.59 -7.28
CA LYS A 209 -21.97 2.59 -7.80
C LYS A 209 -20.53 2.93 -7.45
N ALA A 210 -20.17 4.21 -7.48
CA ALA A 210 -18.84 4.66 -7.11
C ALA A 210 -18.55 4.44 -5.61
N ALA A 211 -19.50 4.70 -4.73
CA ALA A 211 -19.36 4.52 -3.29
C ALA A 211 -19.12 3.06 -2.89
N PHE A 212 -19.77 2.11 -3.58
CA PHE A 212 -19.55 0.67 -3.38
C PHE A 212 -18.47 0.07 -4.28
N SER A 213 -17.68 0.90 -4.98
CA SER A 213 -16.54 0.41 -5.74
C SER A 213 -15.41 -0.02 -4.81
N PRO A 214 -14.65 -1.09 -5.13
CA PRO A 214 -13.47 -1.50 -4.37
C PRO A 214 -12.48 -0.33 -4.18
N ARG A 215 -12.33 0.50 -5.21
CA ARG A 215 -11.43 1.67 -5.22
C ARG A 215 -11.83 2.71 -4.17
N PHE A 216 -13.13 3.03 -4.09
CA PHE A 216 -13.61 4.00 -3.10
C PHE A 216 -13.49 3.46 -1.69
N VAL A 217 -13.84 2.19 -1.47
CA VAL A 217 -13.71 1.56 -0.15
C VAL A 217 -12.24 1.58 0.29
N LEU A 218 -11.32 1.20 -0.59
CA LEU A 218 -9.88 1.24 -0.28
C LEU A 218 -9.38 2.67 -0.03
N PHE A 219 -9.82 3.65 -0.83
CA PHE A 219 -9.55 5.08 -0.59
C PHE A 219 -10.07 5.54 0.78
N ALA A 220 -11.28 5.14 1.18
CA ALA A 220 -11.83 5.49 2.47
C ALA A 220 -11.03 4.82 3.61
N MET A 221 -10.64 3.56 3.45
CA MET A 221 -9.83 2.83 4.43
C MET A 221 -8.44 3.43 4.60
N GLU A 222 -7.87 4.02 3.55
CA GLU A 222 -6.53 4.62 3.55
C GLU A 222 -6.52 6.10 3.95
N TRP A 223 -7.69 6.72 4.09
CA TRP A 223 -7.80 8.15 4.37
C TRP A 223 -7.09 8.54 5.68
N LEU A 224 -7.29 7.74 6.73
CA LEU A 224 -6.71 7.97 8.05
C LEU A 224 -5.24 7.52 8.12
N PRO A 225 -4.86 6.29 7.69
CA PRO A 225 -3.47 5.88 7.62
C PRO A 225 -2.58 6.84 6.82
N ALA A 226 -3.06 7.36 5.68
CA ALA A 226 -2.28 8.29 4.86
C ALA A 226 -1.98 9.61 5.57
N ARG A 227 -2.95 10.15 6.32
CA ARG A 227 -2.75 11.38 7.10
C ARG A 227 -1.83 11.17 8.28
N LEU A 228 -2.01 10.08 9.00
CA LEU A 228 -1.11 9.71 10.10
C LEU A 228 0.32 9.52 9.58
N LEU A 229 0.48 8.86 8.43
CA LEU A 229 1.78 8.65 7.82
C LEU A 229 2.42 9.98 7.39
N ALA A 230 1.66 10.86 6.72
CA ALA A 230 2.13 12.19 6.34
C ALA A 230 2.55 13.03 7.57
N LEU A 231 1.78 12.96 8.67
CA LEU A 231 2.13 13.60 9.93
C LEU A 231 3.43 13.00 10.50
N THR A 232 3.59 11.69 10.51
CA THR A 232 4.83 11.06 11.00
C THR A 232 6.04 11.41 10.15
N VAL A 233 5.88 11.52 8.82
CA VAL A 233 6.95 11.99 7.95
C VAL A 233 7.32 13.42 8.30
N GLY A 234 6.34 14.33 8.40
CA GLY A 234 6.59 15.72 8.76
C GLY A 234 7.24 15.89 10.14
N LEU A 235 6.91 15.02 11.10
CA LEU A 235 7.56 15.00 12.42
C LEU A 235 9.02 14.51 12.37
N VAL A 236 9.35 13.60 11.45
CA VAL A 236 10.70 13.03 11.31
C VAL A 236 11.60 13.91 10.42
N SER A 237 11.01 14.64 9.47
CA SER A 237 11.71 15.57 8.58
C SER A 237 11.49 17.03 9.00
N GLN A 238 10.67 17.78 8.27
CA GLN A 238 10.29 19.17 8.53
C GLN A 238 8.78 19.31 8.35
N LEU A 239 8.10 19.71 9.44
CA LEU A 239 6.64 19.75 9.50
C LEU A 239 6.06 20.84 8.59
N ASP A 240 6.69 22.02 8.55
CA ASP A 240 6.18 23.19 7.82
C ASP A 240 6.16 22.94 6.32
N ASP A 241 7.27 22.48 5.75
CA ASP A 241 7.39 22.14 4.34
C ASP A 241 6.45 20.99 3.94
N SER A 242 6.33 19.98 4.80
CA SER A 242 5.41 18.86 4.60
C SER A 242 3.94 19.32 4.59
N ALA A 243 3.57 20.23 5.51
CA ALA A 243 2.22 20.76 5.58
C ALA A 243 1.86 21.60 4.34
N LEU A 244 2.80 22.39 3.83
CA LEU A 244 2.63 23.15 2.59
C LEU A 244 2.49 22.21 1.38
N ALA A 245 3.36 21.21 1.26
CA ALA A 245 3.33 20.22 0.18
C ALA A 245 2.00 19.45 0.14
N TRP A 246 1.51 19.00 1.31
CA TRP A 246 0.23 18.32 1.44
C TRP A 246 -0.93 19.19 0.95
N ARG A 247 -0.97 20.46 1.36
CA ARG A 247 -2.03 21.41 0.97
C ARG A 247 -2.02 21.66 -0.53
N ALA A 248 -0.85 21.88 -1.13
CA ALA A 248 -0.68 22.10 -2.56
C ALA A 248 -1.10 20.89 -3.40
N ALA A 249 -0.75 19.66 -3.00
CA ALA A 249 -1.20 18.45 -3.69
C ALA A 249 -2.70 18.21 -3.58
N LYS A 250 -3.27 18.43 -2.38
CA LYS A 250 -4.68 18.16 -2.11
C LYS A 250 -5.62 19.08 -2.89
N SER A 251 -5.21 20.32 -3.18
CA SER A 251 -6.01 21.24 -4.01
C SER A 251 -6.16 20.76 -5.46
N HIS A 252 -5.18 20.00 -5.97
CA HIS A 252 -5.20 19.45 -7.33
C HIS A 252 -5.86 18.07 -7.43
N SER A 253 -5.95 17.32 -6.33
CA SER A 253 -6.44 15.93 -6.33
C SER A 253 -7.45 15.65 -5.21
N ARG A 254 -8.74 15.88 -5.49
CA ARG A 254 -9.83 15.72 -4.49
C ARG A 254 -9.99 14.27 -4.00
N PHE A 255 -9.90 13.30 -4.90
CA PHE A 255 -10.08 11.87 -4.62
C PHE A 255 -8.75 11.09 -4.65
N SER A 256 -7.70 11.63 -4.02
CA SER A 256 -6.42 10.95 -3.90
C SER A 256 -5.82 11.11 -2.49
N ASN A 257 -5.58 9.98 -1.82
CA ASN A 257 -4.74 9.94 -0.62
C ASN A 257 -3.25 9.82 -0.98
N ARG A 258 -2.96 9.26 -2.16
CA ARG A 258 -1.61 8.99 -2.63
C ARG A 258 -0.87 10.29 -2.97
N ALA A 259 -1.47 11.13 -3.82
CA ALA A 259 -0.84 12.36 -4.32
C ALA A 259 -0.36 13.30 -3.19
N PRO A 260 -1.17 13.62 -2.16
CA PRO A 260 -0.70 14.48 -1.08
C PRO A 260 0.32 13.80 -0.17
N LEU A 261 0.26 12.47 -0.02
CA LEU A 261 1.29 11.73 0.72
C LEU A 261 2.62 11.69 -0.04
N THR A 262 2.61 11.43 -1.35
CA THR A 262 3.82 11.41 -2.19
C THR A 262 4.50 12.77 -2.20
N ALA A 263 3.73 13.86 -2.21
CA ALA A 263 4.26 15.20 -2.10
C ALA A 263 5.06 15.42 -0.80
N VAL A 264 4.52 14.95 0.34
CA VAL A 264 5.21 15.02 1.64
C VAL A 264 6.50 14.21 1.65
N PHE A 265 6.51 13.02 1.05
CA PHE A 265 7.73 12.22 0.93
C PHE A 265 8.76 12.86 0.00
N PHE A 266 8.33 13.45 -1.11
CA PHE A 266 9.22 14.17 -2.02
C PHE A 266 9.88 15.37 -1.36
N THR A 267 9.11 16.20 -0.64
CA THR A 267 9.70 17.33 0.08
C THR A 267 10.64 16.89 1.20
N ALA A 268 10.29 15.84 1.94
CA ALA A 268 11.13 15.29 3.01
C ALA A 268 12.49 14.75 2.50
N VAL A 269 12.57 14.41 1.22
CA VAL A 269 13.77 13.85 0.57
C VAL A 269 14.50 14.92 -0.27
N GLY A 270 14.01 16.16 -0.26
CA GLY A 270 14.60 17.29 -1.01
C GLY A 270 14.27 17.30 -2.50
N LEU A 271 13.32 16.48 -2.94
CA LEU A 271 12.79 16.47 -4.29
C LEU A 271 11.65 17.49 -4.38
N VAL A 272 11.95 18.79 -4.26
CA VAL A 272 10.92 19.83 -4.35
C VAL A 272 10.59 20.11 -5.82
N GLY A 273 9.31 20.01 -6.16
CA GLY A 273 8.79 20.68 -7.34
C GLY A 273 7.30 20.93 -7.22
N GLY A 274 6.90 22.16 -6.91
CA GLY A 274 5.52 22.67 -7.06
C GLY A 274 4.90 22.42 -8.45
N ALA A 275 5.73 22.13 -9.46
CA ALA A 275 5.35 21.74 -10.82
C ALA A 275 5.25 20.21 -11.04
N ALA A 276 5.69 19.38 -10.07
CA ALA A 276 5.63 17.91 -10.11
C ALA A 276 4.27 17.33 -9.64
N PHE A 277 3.28 18.20 -9.40
CA PHE A 277 2.00 17.86 -8.80
C PHE A 277 0.91 17.49 -9.82
N ASP A 278 1.27 17.43 -11.09
CA ASP A 278 0.44 16.88 -12.15
C ASP A 278 1.22 15.74 -12.82
N PRO A 279 0.77 14.47 -12.75
CA PRO A 279 1.41 13.37 -13.47
C PRO A 279 1.36 13.55 -15.01
N SER A 280 0.62 14.55 -15.51
CA SER A 280 0.60 14.95 -16.92
C SER A 280 1.49 16.15 -17.26
N SER A 281 2.10 16.83 -16.27
CA SER A 281 3.03 17.93 -16.56
C SER A 281 4.39 17.38 -16.98
N GLN A 282 4.84 17.77 -18.17
CA GLN A 282 6.15 17.39 -18.72
C GLN A 282 7.32 17.79 -17.80
N ALA A 283 7.13 18.81 -16.94
CA ALA A 283 8.11 19.25 -15.96
C ALA A 283 8.29 18.28 -14.76
N ALA A 284 7.28 17.47 -14.42
CA ALA A 284 7.40 16.40 -13.42
C ALA A 284 8.25 15.24 -13.96
N THR A 285 8.04 14.91 -15.23
CA THR A 285 8.72 13.84 -15.94
C THR A 285 10.15 14.22 -16.30
N ASP A 286 10.47 15.47 -16.56
CA ASP A 286 11.78 15.81 -17.13
C ASP A 286 12.99 15.60 -16.20
N GLY A 287 12.80 15.34 -14.89
CA GLY A 287 13.90 15.02 -13.96
C GLY A 287 15.03 16.07 -13.94
N GLN A 288 14.80 17.24 -14.53
CA GLN A 288 15.82 18.20 -14.96
C GLN A 288 16.44 18.97 -13.79
N LEU A 289 15.96 18.71 -12.58
CA LEU A 289 16.32 19.42 -11.36
C LEU A 289 17.24 18.61 -10.42
N LEU A 290 17.63 17.38 -10.78
CA LEU A 290 18.43 16.53 -9.90
C LEU A 290 19.79 16.20 -10.50
N SER A 291 20.87 16.68 -9.85
CA SER A 291 22.22 16.15 -10.08
C SER A 291 22.26 14.66 -9.71
N GLU A 292 23.11 13.87 -10.37
CA GLU A 292 23.22 12.41 -10.15
C GLU A 292 23.47 12.06 -8.66
N GLU A 293 24.30 12.84 -7.97
CA GLU A 293 24.57 12.66 -6.53
C GLU A 293 23.31 12.85 -5.67
N THR A 294 22.45 13.80 -6.05
CA THR A 294 21.21 14.13 -5.32
C THR A 294 20.18 13.02 -5.47
N GLN A 295 20.18 12.31 -6.60
CA GLN A 295 19.25 11.21 -6.88
C GLN A 295 19.53 9.97 -6.02
N VAL A 296 20.80 9.59 -5.86
CA VAL A 296 21.16 8.45 -5.02
C VAL A 296 20.90 8.75 -3.55
N GLN A 297 21.25 9.96 -3.10
CA GLN A 297 20.96 10.41 -1.74
C GLN A 297 19.45 10.39 -1.48
N ALA A 298 18.63 10.82 -2.43
CA ALA A 298 17.18 10.82 -2.31
C ALA A 298 16.61 9.41 -2.07
N LEU A 299 17.05 8.42 -2.85
CA LEU A 299 16.60 7.03 -2.69
C LEU A 299 16.99 6.45 -1.32
N GLN A 300 18.19 6.77 -0.86
CA GLN A 300 18.67 6.37 0.47
C GLN A 300 17.85 7.01 1.59
N GLN A 301 17.64 8.32 1.53
CA GLN A 301 16.87 9.08 2.50
C GLN A 301 15.42 8.60 2.56
N PHE A 302 14.80 8.37 1.40
CA PHE A 302 13.44 7.83 1.32
C PHE A 302 13.32 6.50 2.05
N ARG A 303 14.22 5.54 1.76
CA ARG A 303 14.26 4.25 2.46
C ARG A 303 14.38 4.47 3.97
N GLN A 304 15.38 5.22 4.43
CA GLN A 304 15.59 5.48 5.85
C GLN A 304 14.38 6.15 6.52
N LEU A 305 13.72 7.07 5.84
CA LEU A 305 12.55 7.77 6.32
C LEU A 305 11.37 6.81 6.54
N VAL A 306 11.13 5.89 5.61
CA VAL A 306 10.12 4.82 5.77
C VAL A 306 10.41 3.97 7.00
N PHE A 307 11.66 3.55 7.21
CA PHE A 307 12.06 2.81 8.41
C PHE A 307 11.83 3.60 9.70
N LYS A 308 12.24 4.88 9.74
CA LYS A 308 12.01 5.76 10.89
C LYS A 308 10.53 5.90 11.21
N CYS A 309 9.69 6.10 10.18
CA CYS A 309 8.23 6.17 10.35
C CYS A 309 7.67 4.86 10.90
N ALA A 310 8.13 3.70 10.41
CA ALA A 310 7.71 2.40 10.93
C ALA A 310 8.05 2.26 12.42
N VAL A 311 9.26 2.66 12.85
CA VAL A 311 9.65 2.64 14.26
C VAL A 311 8.75 3.56 15.10
N VAL A 312 8.47 4.79 14.63
CA VAL A 312 7.55 5.70 15.33
C VAL A 312 6.18 5.06 15.51
N TRP A 313 5.63 4.41 14.47
CA TRP A 313 4.35 3.72 14.56
C TRP A 313 4.38 2.54 15.54
N LEU A 314 5.47 1.77 15.60
CA LEU A 314 5.64 0.68 16.58
C LEU A 314 5.72 1.21 18.01
N VAL A 315 6.41 2.33 18.23
CA VAL A 315 6.50 2.98 19.55
C VAL A 315 5.14 3.54 19.97
N VAL A 316 4.45 4.23 19.07
CA VAL A 316 3.10 4.75 19.33
C VAL A 316 2.13 3.61 19.63
N ALA A 317 2.19 2.51 18.86
CA ALA A 317 1.40 1.32 19.12
C ALA A 317 1.73 0.68 20.48
N LEU A 318 3.01 0.66 20.89
CA LEU A 318 3.42 0.21 22.22
C LEU A 318 2.79 1.06 23.32
N VAL A 319 2.83 2.39 23.18
CA VAL A 319 2.22 3.32 24.14
C VAL A 319 0.72 3.08 24.25
N PHE A 320 0.00 2.94 23.13
CA PHE A 320 -1.42 2.60 23.13
C PHE A 320 -1.70 1.23 23.76
N ALA A 321 -0.81 0.25 23.56
CA ALA A 321 -0.91 -1.06 24.19
C ALA A 321 -0.78 -0.96 25.72
N LEU A 322 0.20 -0.20 26.21
CA LEU A 322 0.45 0.02 27.64
C LEU A 322 -0.68 0.81 28.31
N LEU A 323 -1.31 1.75 27.60
CA LEU A 323 -2.48 2.49 28.08
C LEU A 323 -3.78 1.65 28.06
N GLY A 324 -3.75 0.43 27.51
CA GLY A 324 -4.90 -0.47 27.42
C GLY A 324 -5.92 -0.08 26.34
N TRP A 325 -5.60 0.87 25.47
CA TRP A 325 -6.53 1.38 24.45
C TRP A 325 -6.63 0.48 23.20
N LEU A 326 -5.74 -0.50 23.07
CA LEU A 326 -5.83 -1.49 21.99
C LEU A 326 -6.81 -2.62 22.33
N PRO A 327 -7.68 -3.02 21.39
CA PRO A 327 -8.57 -4.15 21.59
C PRO A 327 -7.76 -5.45 21.79
N GLY A 328 -8.08 -6.21 22.83
CA GLY A 328 -7.35 -7.43 23.20
C GLY A 328 -6.05 -7.20 23.97
N SER A 329 -5.97 -6.08 24.71
CA SER A 329 -4.95 -5.76 25.72
C SER A 329 -5.05 -6.67 26.95
N VAL A 330 -4.85 -7.97 26.75
CA VAL A 330 -4.22 -8.78 27.80
C VAL A 330 -2.73 -8.71 27.48
N LEU A 331 -2.04 -7.82 28.21
CA LEU A 331 -0.66 -8.08 28.61
C LEU A 331 -0.68 -9.29 29.53
#